data_AF-T1Z0K2-F1
#
_entry.id   AF-T1Z0K2-F1
#
_cell.length_a   1.000
_cell.length_b   1.000
_cell.length_c   1.000
_cell.angle_alpha   90.00
_cell.angle_beta   90.00
_cell.angle_gamma   90.00
#
_symmetry.space_group_name_H-M   'P 1'
#
loop_
_entity.id
_entity.type
_entity.pdbx_description
1 polymer ?
#
loop_
_entity_poly.entity_id
_entity_poly.type
_entity_poly.pdbx_seq_one_letter_code
_entity_poly.pdbx_strand_id
1 'polypeptide(L)' 'YVTIDGKYGKKNLYYYFVTSERNPSKDPLVLWLNGGPGCSSFDGFVYEHGPFNFVAGKPRGSMPTLYLNPYSWSK' A
#
# COMPACT_ATOMS: atom_id res chain seq x y z
N TYR A 1 0.46 12.55 -3.01
CA TYR A 1 0.95 12.55 -4.40
C TYR A 1 2.31 13.22 -4.46
N VAL A 2 3.16 12.81 -5.41
CA VAL A 2 4.41 13.47 -5.79
C VAL A 2 4.34 13.79 -7.27
N THR A 3 4.54 15.05 -7.63
CA THR A 3 4.61 15.47 -9.03
C THR A 3 5.99 15.17 -9.58
N ILE A 4 6.05 14.43 -10.69
CA ILE A 4 7.26 14.20 -11.47
C ILE A 4 7.16 14.99 -12.76
N ASP A 5 8.25 15.63 -13.15
CA ASP A 5 8.38 16.28 -14.45
C ASP A 5 9.24 15.39 -15.36
N GLY A 6 8.82 15.23 -16.60
CA GLY A 6 9.46 14.31 -17.53
C GLY A 6 9.16 14.66 -18.98
N LYS A 7 9.74 13.88 -19.90
CA LYS A 7 9.66 14.11 -21.34
C LYS A 7 8.22 14.31 -21.88
N TYR A 8 7.23 13.71 -21.22
CA TYR A 8 5.81 13.75 -21.61
C TYR A 8 4.97 14.69 -20.74
N GLY A 9 5.60 15.65 -20.05
CA GLY A 9 4.95 16.59 -19.14
C GLY A 9 4.81 16.07 -17.72
N LYS A 10 4.19 16.90 -16.88
CA LYS A 10 4.03 16.64 -15.44
C LYS A 10 3.04 15.50 -15.19
N LYS A 11 3.42 14.55 -14.33
CA LYS A 11 2.57 13.45 -13.87
C LYS A 11 2.55 13.41 -12.34
N ASN A 12 1.48 12.87 -11.76
CA ASN A 12 1.35 12.75 -10.30
C ASN A 12 1.37 11.27 -9.91
N LEU A 13 2.35 10.85 -9.13
CA LEU A 13 2.41 9.52 -8.54
C LEU A 13 1.75 9.55 -7.15
N TYR A 14 0.88 8.59 -6.88
CA TYR A 14 0.33 8.38 -5.54
C TYR A 14 1.19 7.37 -4.77
N TYR A 15 1.26 7.51 -3.46
CA TYR A 15 1.94 6.56 -2.58
C TYR A 15 1.18 6.41 -1.26
N TYR A 16 1.28 5.22 -0.66
CA TYR A 16 1.02 5.00 0.75
C TYR A 16 2.36 4.77 1.45
N PHE A 17 2.52 5.32 2.65
CA PHE A 17 3.70 5.13 3.48
C PHE A 17 3.26 4.68 4.87
N VAL A 18 3.93 3.64 5.39
CA VAL A 18 3.71 3.09 6.72
C VAL A 18 5.07 3.05 7.41
N THR A 19 5.13 3.57 8.63
CA THR A 19 6.33 3.51 9.45
C THR A 19 6.47 2.12 10.07
N SER A 20 7.72 1.68 10.27
CA SER A 20 8.00 0.47 11.06
C SER A 20 7.31 0.53 12.43
N GLU A 21 6.76 -0.59 12.89
CA GLU A 21 6.21 -0.79 14.22
C GLU A 21 7.31 -1.01 15.27
N ARG A 22 8.56 -1.26 14.84
CA ARG A 22 9.74 -1.44 15.70
C ARG A 22 10.48 -0.12 15.95
N ASN A 23 11.43 0.24 15.10
CA ASN A 23 12.22 1.47 15.23
C ASN A 23 12.32 2.20 13.89
N PRO A 24 11.33 3.05 13.56
CA PRO A 24 11.28 3.80 12.30
C PRO A 24 12.55 4.58 11.95
N SER A 25 13.34 5.00 12.94
CA SER A 25 14.55 5.79 12.72
C SER A 25 15.78 4.96 12.34
N LYS A 26 15.75 3.64 12.59
CA LYS A 26 16.88 2.72 12.36
C LYS A 26 16.56 1.63 11.34
N ASP A 27 15.29 1.32 11.16
CA ASP A 27 14.84 0.26 10.27
C ASP A 27 14.92 0.71 8.81
N PRO A 28 15.16 -0.22 7.86
CA PRO A 28 15.34 0.14 6.46
C PRO A 28 14.06 0.68 5.81
N LEU A 29 14.23 1.51 4.79
CA LEU A 29 13.14 1.93 3.90
C LEU A 29 12.96 0.90 2.77
N VAL A 30 11.74 0.43 2.57
CA VAL A 30 11.37 -0.49 1.47
C VAL A 30 10.41 0.22 0.53
N LEU A 31 10.76 0.27 -0.77
CA LEU A 31 9.85 0.65 -1.84
C LEU A 31 9.29 -0.63 -2.46
N TRP A 32 7.96 -0.78 -2.43
CA TRP A 32 7.27 -1.89 -3.07
C TRP A 32 6.55 -1.44 -4.34
N LEU A 33 6.62 -2.25 -5.40
CA LEU A 33 5.96 -2.02 -6.68
C LEU A 33 5.30 -3.31 -7.17
N ASN A 34 4.00 -3.29 -7.35
CA ASN A 34 3.30 -4.36 -8.07
C ASN A 34 3.53 -4.24 -9.59
N GLY A 35 3.40 -5.37 -10.29
CA GLY A 35 3.65 -5.49 -11.72
C GLY A 35 2.43 -5.27 -12.62
N GLY A 36 2.17 -6.24 -13.50
CA GLY A 36 1.17 -6.14 -14.56
C GLY A 36 1.84 -6.26 -15.93
N PRO A 37 2.03 -5.16 -16.69
CA PRO A 37 2.09 -3.75 -16.26
C PRO A 37 0.72 -3.05 -16.07
N GLY A 38 0.67 -2.06 -15.16
CA GLY A 38 -0.48 -1.18 -14.96
C GLY A 38 -1.33 -1.49 -13.71
N CYS A 39 -1.02 -2.55 -12.97
CA CYS A 39 -1.66 -2.83 -11.69
C CYS A 39 -1.22 -1.82 -10.63
N SER A 40 -2.11 -1.50 -9.70
CA SER A 40 -1.80 -0.60 -8.59
C SER A 40 -0.97 -1.31 -7.54
N SER A 41 0.06 -0.64 -7.01
CA SER A 41 0.78 -1.15 -5.83
C SER A 41 -0.06 -1.12 -4.55
N PHE A 42 -1.28 -0.57 -4.63
CA PHE A 42 -2.27 -0.70 -3.58
C PHE A 42 -2.71 -2.15 -3.36
N ASP A 43 -2.59 -3.02 -4.36
CA ASP A 43 -2.88 -4.45 -4.19
C ASP A 43 -1.95 -5.07 -3.14
N GLY A 44 -0.63 -4.84 -3.24
CA GLY A 44 0.31 -5.32 -2.23
C GLY A 44 0.11 -4.70 -0.85
N PHE A 45 -0.43 -3.48 -0.83
CA PHE A 45 -0.75 -2.77 0.41
C PHE A 45 -1.96 -3.35 1.16
N VAL A 46 -2.95 -3.94 0.46
CA VAL A 46 -4.22 -4.39 1.09
C VAL A 46 -4.54 -5.88 0.90
N TYR A 47 -3.73 -6.62 0.15
CA TYR A 47 -3.93 -8.05 -0.10
C TYR A 47 -2.66 -8.90 0.06
N GLU A 48 -1.49 -8.29 0.29
CA GLU A 48 -0.22 -9.01 0.42
C GLU A 48 0.46 -8.72 1.77
N HIS A 49 1.35 -7.73 1.82
CA HIS A 49 2.28 -7.50 2.94
C HIS A 49 2.04 -6.18 3.69
N GLY A 50 1.09 -5.36 3.26
CA GLY A 50 0.72 -4.14 3.97
C GLY A 50 0.02 -4.41 5.32
N PRO A 51 -0.25 -3.34 6.09
CA PRO A 51 -0.63 -3.41 7.50
C PRO A 51 -2.04 -3.95 7.75
N PHE A 52 -2.88 -3.97 6.72
CA PHE A 52 -4.26 -4.43 6.81
C PHE A 52 -4.70 -5.10 5.52
N ASN A 53 -5.77 -5.88 5.64
CA ASN A 53 -6.44 -6.52 4.52
C ASN A 53 -7.93 -6.18 4.52
N PHE A 54 -8.56 -6.24 3.34
CA PHE A 54 -10.01 -6.10 3.23
C PHE A 54 -10.74 -7.40 3.59
N VAL A 55 -11.86 -7.27 4.31
CA VAL A 55 -12.87 -8.32 4.47
C VAL A 55 -14.16 -7.83 3.84
N ALA A 56 -14.77 -8.70 3.01
CA ALA A 56 -16.03 -8.39 2.36
C ALA A 56 -17.12 -8.07 3.40
N GLY A 57 -17.83 -6.96 3.20
CA GLY A 57 -18.97 -6.58 4.03
C GLY A 57 -20.07 -7.66 3.99
N LYS A 58 -20.75 -7.84 5.13
CA LYS A 58 -21.91 -8.73 5.28
C LYS A 58 -23.11 -7.91 5.78
N PRO A 59 -24.26 -7.90 5.08
CA PRO A 59 -24.61 -8.65 3.86
C PRO A 59 -23.89 -8.16 2.58
N ARG A 60 -24.07 -8.91 1.47
CA ARG A 60 -23.48 -8.55 0.17
C ARG A 60 -23.91 -7.14 -0.24
N GLY A 61 -22.95 -6.29 -0.61
CA GLY A 61 -23.17 -4.89 -0.95
C GLY A 61 -22.88 -3.91 0.20
N SER A 62 -22.62 -4.41 1.42
CA SER A 62 -22.10 -3.57 2.51
C SER A 62 -20.64 -3.18 2.30
N MET A 63 -20.23 -2.09 2.93
CA MET A 63 -18.83 -1.63 2.92
C MET A 63 -17.88 -2.72 3.44
N PRO A 64 -16.72 -2.91 2.81
CA PRO A 64 -15.71 -3.81 3.34
C PRO A 64 -15.14 -3.24 4.64
N THR A 65 -14.72 -4.13 5.54
CA THR A 65 -14.01 -3.75 6.76
C THR A 65 -12.52 -4.04 6.60
N LEU A 66 -11.70 -3.33 7.37
CA LEU A 66 -10.27 -3.60 7.46
C LEU A 66 -10.01 -4.51 8.66
N TYR A 67 -9.11 -5.48 8.48
CA TYR A 67 -8.52 -6.21 9.60
C TYR A 67 -7.00 -6.11 9.52
N LEU A 68 -6.34 -6.06 10.67
CA LEU A 68 -4.89 -5.96 10.76
C LEU A 68 -4.23 -7.23 10.21
N ASN A 69 -3.17 -7.05 9.43
CA ASN A 69 -2.34 -8.13 8.94
C ASN A 69 -1.29 -8.48 10.01
N PRO A 70 -1.37 -9.66 10.67
CA PRO A 70 -0.39 -10.05 11.68
C PRO A 70 1.00 -10.31 11.09
N TYR A 71 1.14 -10.43 9.77
CA TYR A 71 2.40 -10.69 9.07
C TYR A 71 2.82 -9.53 8.16
N SER A 72 2.37 -8.31 8.46
CA SER A 72 2.79 -7.13 7.69
C SER A 72 4.31 -6.93 7.74
N TRP A 73 4.88 -6.44 6.65
CA TRP A 73 6.29 -6.05 6.57
C TRP A 73 6.64 -4.82 7.41
N SER A 74 5.65 -4.10 7.96
CA SER A 74 5.92 -3.02 8.90
C SER A 74 6.29 -3.50 10.31
N LYS A 75 6.20 -4.80 10.61
CA LYS A 75 6.44 -5.34 11.96
C LYS A 75 7.91 -5.43 12.38
#